data_AF-A0A8B1NIM7-F1
#
_entry.id   AF-A0A8B1NIM7-F1
#
_cell.length_a   1.000
_cell.length_b   1.000
_cell.length_c   1.000
_cell.angle_alpha   90.00
_cell.angle_beta   90.00
_cell.angle_gamma   90.00
#
_symmetry.space_group_name_H-M   'P 1'
#
loop_
_entity.id
_entity.type
_entity.pdbx_description
1 polymer ?
#
loop_
_entity_poly.entity_id
_entity_poly.type
_entity_poly.pdbx_seq_one_letter_code
_entity_poly.pdbx_strand_id
1 'polypeptide(L)'
;MDIIITSDNDSTLALWRTHLSSLPEVSFTNERPAGIEADAVVISGIYAFERYGGRPNTTAAQIVTNTKDDGFPSLVIIPPSLPVILNEQKRPVVHPDYTGTSPAYYAISHTLTAIKSLDVETGQVVRRVIFSLPLLGMNSPRDASTPSSVRRAIEEYSASTGT
;
A
#
# COMPACT_ATOMS: atom_id res chain seq x y z
N MET A 1 0.83 9.47 11.38
CA MET A 1 -0.13 8.94 10.40
C MET A 1 -0.49 7.54 10.86
N ASP A 2 -1.77 7.24 10.97
CA ASP A 2 -2.27 5.95 11.41
C ASP A 2 -2.59 5.07 10.19
N ILE A 3 -2.25 3.79 10.28
CA ILE A 3 -2.44 2.79 9.23
C ILE A 3 -3.47 1.78 9.73
N ILE A 4 -4.55 1.61 8.97
CA ILE A 4 -5.61 0.64 9.24
C ILE A 4 -5.45 -0.52 8.27
N ILE A 5 -5.04 -1.69 8.78
CA ILE A 5 -4.88 -2.90 7.98
C ILE A 5 -6.18 -3.69 8.00
N THR A 6 -6.72 -3.99 6.82
CA THR A 6 -8.00 -4.70 6.70
C THR A 6 -7.90 -5.96 5.87
N SER A 7 -8.61 -7.00 6.31
CA SER A 7 -8.81 -8.24 5.56
C SER A 7 -10.03 -8.97 6.09
N ASP A 8 -10.80 -9.58 5.19
CA ASP A 8 -11.91 -10.47 5.50
C ASP A 8 -11.45 -11.90 5.89
N ASN A 9 -10.14 -12.15 5.91
CA ASN A 9 -9.53 -13.41 6.28
C ASN A 9 -8.82 -13.29 7.64
N ASP A 10 -9.45 -13.82 8.68
CA ASP A 10 -8.94 -13.78 10.05
C ASP A 10 -7.55 -14.40 10.21
N SER A 11 -7.24 -15.47 9.45
CA SER A 11 -5.91 -16.10 9.49
C SER A 11 -4.83 -15.18 8.90
N THR A 12 -5.19 -14.41 7.87
CA THR A 12 -4.29 -13.40 7.31
C THR A 12 -4.12 -12.26 8.31
N LEU A 13 -5.19 -11.72 8.90
CA LEU A 13 -5.08 -10.69 9.93
C LEU A 13 -4.25 -11.14 11.13
N ALA A 14 -4.41 -12.39 11.58
CA ALA A 14 -3.62 -12.95 12.67
C ALA A 14 -2.13 -12.94 12.34
N LEU A 15 -1.75 -13.39 11.13
CA LEU A 15 -0.37 -13.32 10.66
C LEU A 15 0.14 -11.86 10.62
N TRP A 16 -0.65 -10.93 10.10
CA TRP A 16 -0.23 -9.53 10.04
C TRP A 16 -0.04 -8.91 11.43
N ARG A 17 -0.91 -9.26 12.40
CA ARG A 17 -0.77 -8.85 13.80
C ARG A 17 0.52 -9.34 14.44
N THR A 18 0.97 -10.57 14.17
CA THR A 18 2.24 -11.06 14.77
C THR A 18 3.45 -10.28 14.29
N HIS A 19 3.40 -9.71 13.08
CA HIS A 19 4.50 -8.94 12.51
C HIS A 19 4.43 -7.44 12.82
N LEU A 20 3.25 -6.83 12.91
CA LEU A 20 3.09 -5.37 12.98
C LEU A 20 2.48 -4.85 14.28
N SER A 21 2.01 -5.69 15.21
CA SER A 21 1.33 -5.21 16.45
C SER A 21 2.21 -4.40 17.39
N SER A 22 3.53 -4.43 17.24
CA SER A 22 4.45 -3.58 18.00
C SER A 22 4.53 -2.14 17.49
N LEU A 23 3.95 -1.84 16.32
CA LEU A 23 3.95 -0.50 15.72
C LEU A 23 2.71 0.25 16.21
N PRO A 24 2.84 1.32 17.03
CA PRO A 24 1.70 2.01 17.65
C PRO A 24 0.79 2.70 16.62
N GLU A 25 1.29 3.02 15.44
CA GLU A 25 0.56 3.63 14.34
C GLU A 25 -0.29 2.62 13.54
N VAL A 26 -0.17 1.31 13.80
CA VAL A 26 -0.86 0.27 13.04
C VAL A 26 -2.03 -0.32 13.83
N SER A 27 -3.21 -0.29 13.22
CA SER A 27 -4.43 -0.94 13.72
C SER A 27 -4.95 -1.98 12.72
N PHE A 28 -5.79 -2.89 13.20
CA PHE A 28 -6.28 -4.02 12.40
C PHE A 28 -7.79 -4.19 12.57
N THR A 29 -8.51 -4.37 11.47
CA THR A 29 -9.95 -4.67 11.49
C THR A 29 -10.29 -5.70 10.41
N ASN A 30 -11.34 -6.49 10.65
CA ASN A 30 -11.92 -7.38 9.65
C ASN A 30 -13.08 -6.74 8.86
N GLU A 31 -13.36 -5.47 9.12
CA GLU A 31 -14.33 -4.68 8.37
C GLU A 31 -13.87 -4.46 6.93
N ARG A 32 -14.85 -4.35 6.02
CA ARG A 32 -14.57 -3.97 4.64
C ARG A 32 -14.05 -2.53 4.63
N PRO A 33 -13.12 -2.18 3.71
CA PRO A 33 -12.59 -0.81 3.69
C PRO A 33 -13.64 0.25 3.39
N ALA A 34 -14.68 -0.09 2.63
CA ALA A 34 -15.80 0.79 2.37
C ALA A 34 -16.59 1.04 3.67
N GLY A 35 -16.72 2.30 4.07
CA GLY A 35 -17.40 2.72 5.31
C GLY A 35 -16.47 2.95 6.51
N ILE A 36 -15.17 2.64 6.41
CA ILE A 36 -14.19 3.00 7.44
C ILE A 36 -13.81 4.48 7.27
N GLU A 37 -13.88 5.25 8.36
CA GLU A 37 -13.46 6.66 8.36
C GLU A 37 -11.93 6.77 8.24
N ALA A 38 -11.46 7.12 7.05
CA ALA A 38 -10.06 7.39 6.74
C ALA A 38 -9.94 8.43 5.62
N ASP A 39 -8.75 9.02 5.48
CA ASP A 39 -8.48 10.02 4.44
C ASP A 39 -8.14 9.37 3.10
N ALA A 40 -7.52 8.18 3.14
CA ALA A 40 -7.07 7.48 1.95
C ALA A 40 -7.22 5.96 2.06
N VAL A 41 -7.35 5.29 0.91
CA VAL A 41 -7.25 3.82 0.79
C VAL A 41 -6.19 3.45 -0.23
N VAL A 42 -5.39 2.43 0.07
CA VAL A 42 -4.36 1.90 -0.82
C VAL A 42 -4.92 0.69 -1.58
N ILE A 43 -4.89 0.76 -2.90
CA ILE A 43 -5.47 -0.24 -3.81
C ILE A 43 -4.46 -0.53 -4.91
N SER A 44 -4.17 -1.80 -5.18
CA SER A 44 -3.26 -2.17 -6.27
C SER A 44 -3.83 -1.78 -7.64
N GLY A 45 -2.93 -1.46 -8.58
CA GLY A 45 -3.32 -0.98 -9.91
C GLY A 45 -4.28 -1.87 -10.68
N ILE A 46 -4.23 -3.20 -10.48
CA ILE A 46 -5.13 -4.16 -11.13
C ILE A 46 -6.61 -3.92 -10.79
N TYR A 47 -6.91 -3.38 -9.61
CA TYR A 47 -8.28 -3.05 -9.20
C TYR A 47 -8.57 -1.54 -9.35
N ALA A 48 -7.55 -0.70 -9.27
CA ALA A 48 -7.73 0.75 -9.21
C ALA A 48 -7.92 1.40 -10.59
N PHE A 49 -7.12 1.04 -11.60
CA PHE A 49 -7.04 1.83 -12.84
C PHE A 49 -8.33 1.83 -13.66
N GLU A 50 -9.03 0.70 -13.72
CA GLU A 50 -10.32 0.62 -14.42
C GLU A 50 -11.38 1.48 -13.74
N ARG A 51 -11.34 1.56 -12.40
CA ARG A 51 -12.39 2.17 -11.58
C ARG A 51 -12.19 3.67 -11.36
N TYR A 52 -10.96 4.08 -11.04
CA TYR A 52 -10.62 5.46 -10.65
C TYR A 52 -9.82 6.21 -11.72
N GLY A 53 -9.46 5.53 -12.82
CA GLY A 53 -8.61 6.10 -13.86
C GLY A 53 -7.12 6.08 -13.49
N GLY A 54 -6.32 6.74 -14.32
CA GLY A 54 -4.86 6.71 -14.24
C GLY A 54 -4.22 5.69 -15.20
N ARG A 55 -2.90 5.58 -15.15
CA ARG A 55 -2.12 4.61 -15.94
C ARG A 55 -1.04 4.00 -15.06
N PRO A 56 -0.63 2.74 -15.26
CA PRO A 56 0.47 2.16 -14.51
C PRO A 56 1.71 3.07 -14.49
N ASN A 57 2.20 3.37 -13.28
CA ASN A 57 3.45 4.05 -13.04
C ASN A 57 4.29 3.14 -12.14
N THR A 58 5.50 2.80 -12.60
CA THR A 58 6.39 1.89 -11.89
C THR A 58 7.35 2.60 -10.95
N THR A 59 7.46 3.93 -11.00
CA THR A 59 8.47 4.69 -10.23
C THR A 59 7.88 5.42 -9.03
N ALA A 60 6.57 5.68 -9.01
CA ALA A 60 5.92 6.41 -7.93
C ALA A 60 4.50 5.92 -7.70
N ALA A 61 4.03 6.00 -6.45
CA ALA A 61 2.62 5.81 -6.15
C ALA A 61 1.80 6.96 -6.74
N GLN A 62 0.61 6.64 -7.24
CA GLN A 62 -0.32 7.63 -7.76
C GLN A 62 -1.40 7.91 -6.73
N ILE A 63 -1.70 9.17 -6.50
CA ILE A 63 -2.80 9.59 -5.63
C ILE A 63 -3.88 10.14 -6.54
N VAL A 64 -5.07 9.53 -6.50
CA VAL A 64 -6.22 9.95 -7.30
C VAL A 64 -7.37 10.33 -6.39
N THR A 65 -8.10 11.38 -6.74
CA THR A 65 -9.32 11.76 -6.04
C THR A 65 -10.42 10.73 -6.36
N ASN A 66 -11.00 10.15 -5.32
CA ASN A 66 -12.19 9.34 -5.45
C ASN A 66 -13.41 10.22 -5.66
N THR A 67 -13.94 10.23 -6.88
CA THR A 67 -15.21 10.90 -7.21
C THR A 67 -16.38 9.92 -7.32
N LYS A 68 -16.20 8.68 -6.84
CA LYS A 68 -17.21 7.62 -6.86
C LYS A 68 -17.93 7.59 -5.52
N ASP A 69 -19.23 7.36 -5.56
CA ASP A 69 -20.05 7.14 -4.37
C ASP A 69 -20.04 5.65 -4.00
N ASP A 70 -18.85 5.14 -3.66
CA ASP A 70 -18.64 3.72 -3.38
C ASP A 70 -18.21 3.41 -1.94
N GLY A 71 -18.25 4.42 -1.08
CA GLY A 71 -17.93 4.32 0.33
C GLY A 71 -16.43 4.18 0.64
N PHE A 72 -15.54 4.22 -0.36
CA PHE A 72 -14.11 4.37 -0.10
C PHE A 72 -13.74 5.82 0.24
N PRO A 73 -12.62 6.05 0.93
CA PRO A 73 -12.09 7.39 1.20
C PRO A 73 -11.98 8.28 -0.05
N SER A 74 -11.90 9.59 0.18
CA SER A 74 -11.82 10.61 -0.87
C SER A 74 -10.50 10.56 -1.66
N LEU A 75 -9.48 9.87 -1.14
CA LEU A 75 -8.24 9.57 -1.86
C LEU A 75 -8.07 8.07 -2.06
N VAL A 76 -7.73 7.68 -3.28
CA VAL A 76 -7.23 6.34 -3.60
C VAL A 76 -5.75 6.47 -3.94
N ILE A 77 -4.92 5.67 -3.27
CA ILE A 77 -3.48 5.61 -3.52
C ILE A 77 -3.17 4.29 -4.20
N ILE A 78 -2.51 4.38 -5.35
CA ILE A 78 -2.17 3.25 -6.20
C ILE A 78 -0.66 3.04 -6.10
N PRO A 79 -0.18 2.02 -5.37
CA PRO A 79 1.25 1.76 -5.24
C PRO A 79 1.89 1.44 -6.60
N PRO A 80 3.19 1.75 -6.78
CA PRO A 80 3.91 1.29 -7.94
C PRO A 80 4.20 -0.22 -7.82
N SER A 81 4.32 -0.88 -8.98
CA SER A 81 4.91 -2.22 -9.07
C SER A 81 6.39 -2.12 -9.37
N LEU A 82 7.16 -3.17 -9.03
CA LEU A 82 8.55 -3.27 -9.47
C LEU A 82 8.67 -3.06 -10.99
N PRO A 83 9.67 -2.32 -11.48
CA PRO A 83 9.90 -2.17 -12.92
C PRO A 83 10.10 -3.53 -13.59
N VAL A 84 9.42 -3.74 -14.72
CA VAL A 84 9.47 -4.97 -15.51
C VAL A 84 10.08 -4.67 -16.88
N ILE A 85 11.02 -5.50 -17.31
CA ILE A 85 11.61 -5.47 -18.66
C ILE A 85 11.32 -6.78 -19.39
N LEU A 86 11.53 -6.77 -20.71
CA LEU A 86 11.53 -8.01 -21.48
C LEU A 86 12.93 -8.61 -21.46
N ASN A 87 13.03 -9.88 -21.07
CA ASN A 87 14.28 -10.63 -21.21
C ASN A 87 14.54 -11.01 -22.68
N GLU A 88 15.65 -11.71 -22.95
CA GLU A 88 16.03 -12.17 -24.29
C GLU A 88 14.94 -13.03 -24.97
N GLN A 89 14.13 -13.74 -24.18
CA GLN A 89 13.01 -14.57 -24.65
C GLN A 89 11.69 -13.78 -24.76
N LYS A 90 11.72 -12.46 -24.71
CA LYS A 90 10.55 -11.56 -24.72
C LYS A 90 9.54 -11.84 -23.61
N ARG A 91 10.00 -12.34 -22.46
CA ARG A 91 9.16 -12.56 -21.27
C ARG A 91 9.32 -11.40 -20.28
N PRO A 92 8.23 -10.95 -19.65
CA PRO A 92 8.30 -9.97 -18.59
C PRO A 92 9.07 -10.53 -17.39
N VAL A 93 10.13 -9.85 -16.98
CA VAL A 93 10.91 -10.13 -15.78
C VAL A 93 11.13 -8.84 -15.00
N VAL A 94 11.27 -8.93 -13.67
CA VAL A 94 11.66 -7.79 -12.84
C VAL A 94 13.03 -7.28 -13.32
N HIS A 95 13.18 -5.96 -13.42
CA HIS A 95 14.43 -5.34 -13.81
C HIS A 95 15.58 -5.77 -12.88
N PRO A 96 16.77 -6.13 -13.39
CA PRO A 96 17.87 -6.70 -12.60
C PRO A 96 18.24 -5.90 -11.35
N ASP A 97 18.19 -4.56 -11.42
CA ASP A 97 18.45 -3.65 -10.30
C ASP A 97 17.55 -3.87 -9.06
N TYR A 98 16.46 -4.62 -9.23
CA TYR A 98 15.50 -4.94 -8.17
C TYR A 98 15.50 -6.44 -7.80
N THR A 99 16.50 -7.20 -8.24
CA THR A 99 16.68 -8.62 -7.91
C THR A 99 17.05 -8.78 -6.43
N GLY A 100 16.03 -8.80 -5.56
CA GLY A 100 16.20 -8.82 -4.11
C GLY A 100 15.32 -7.80 -3.38
N THR A 101 14.70 -6.87 -4.12
CA THR A 101 13.68 -5.98 -3.56
C THR A 101 12.36 -6.73 -3.43
N SER A 102 11.83 -6.79 -2.21
CA SER A 102 10.47 -7.30 -1.99
C SER A 102 9.46 -6.38 -2.69
N PRO A 103 8.53 -6.93 -3.52
CA PRO A 103 7.48 -6.14 -4.14
C PRO A 103 6.62 -5.39 -3.12
N ALA A 104 6.32 -6.02 -1.97
CA ALA A 104 5.53 -5.41 -0.92
C ALA A 104 6.28 -4.25 -0.24
N TYR A 105 7.58 -4.42 0.01
CA TYR A 105 8.41 -3.33 0.53
C TYR A 105 8.43 -2.15 -0.45
N TYR A 106 8.70 -2.41 -1.74
CA TYR A 106 8.76 -1.37 -2.77
C TYR A 106 7.45 -0.60 -2.89
N ALA A 107 6.34 -1.31 -2.99
CA ALA A 107 5.01 -0.73 -3.10
C ALA A 107 4.69 0.18 -1.91
N ILE A 108 4.90 -0.31 -0.69
CA ILE A 108 4.54 0.44 0.52
C ILE A 108 5.51 1.60 0.79
N SER A 109 6.83 1.43 0.62
CA SER A 109 7.80 2.52 0.84
C SER A 109 7.55 3.71 -0.09
N HIS A 110 7.24 3.46 -1.37
CA HIS A 110 6.92 4.51 -2.33
C HIS A 110 5.53 5.12 -2.08
N THR A 111 4.59 4.33 -1.56
CA THR A 111 3.27 4.84 -1.13
C THR A 111 3.39 5.82 0.03
N LEU A 112 4.15 5.45 1.07
CA LEU A 112 4.40 6.31 2.22
C LEU A 112 5.17 7.59 1.84
N THR A 113 6.14 7.46 0.92
CA THR A 113 6.86 8.61 0.36
C THR A 113 5.92 9.55 -0.39
N ALA A 114 5.02 9.03 -1.23
CA ALA A 114 4.06 9.85 -1.96
C ALA A 114 3.07 10.58 -1.03
N ILE A 115 2.64 9.93 0.06
CA ILE A 115 1.80 10.58 1.08
C ILE A 115 2.54 11.76 1.72
N LYS A 116 3.81 11.59 2.08
CA LYS A 116 4.64 12.67 2.63
C LYS A 116 4.83 13.81 1.63
N SER A 117 5.08 13.49 0.36
CA SER A 117 5.19 14.51 -0.70
C SER A 117 3.89 15.29 -0.88
N LEU A 118 2.73 14.63 -0.83
CA LEU A 118 1.43 15.31 -0.92
C LEU A 118 1.27 16.38 0.17
N ASP A 119 1.60 16.04 1.42
CA ASP A 119 1.55 16.96 2.55
C ASP A 119 2.46 18.18 2.32
N VAL A 120 3.71 17.93 1.93
CA VAL A 120 4.69 19.00 1.66
C VAL A 120 4.29 19.91 0.49
N GLU A 121 3.77 19.34 -0.60
CA GLU A 121 3.49 20.06 -1.85
C GLU A 121 2.16 20.80 -1.81
N THR A 122 1.16 20.27 -1.11
CA THR A 122 -0.24 20.75 -1.17
C THR A 122 -0.79 21.19 0.19
N GLY A 123 -0.13 20.85 1.29
CA GLY A 123 -0.65 21.02 2.66
C GLY A 123 -1.78 20.03 3.00
N GLN A 124 -2.11 19.09 2.12
CA GLN A 124 -3.12 18.07 2.38
C GLN A 124 -2.53 16.94 3.22
N VAL A 125 -2.77 17.02 4.54
CA VAL A 125 -2.31 16.01 5.51
C VAL A 125 -3.19 14.76 5.45
N VAL A 126 -2.59 13.61 5.11
CA VAL A 126 -3.22 12.28 5.26
C VAL A 126 -2.94 11.78 6.67
N ARG A 127 -3.97 11.71 7.52
CA ARG A 127 -3.85 11.28 8.92
C ARG A 127 -4.11 9.80 9.07
N ARG A 128 -5.12 9.24 8.39
CA ARG A 128 -5.47 7.82 8.43
C ARG A 128 -5.49 7.22 7.02
N VAL A 129 -4.80 6.11 6.85
CA VAL A 129 -4.73 5.38 5.58
C VAL A 129 -5.14 3.92 5.75
N ILE A 130 -5.97 3.42 4.84
CA ILE A 130 -6.40 2.02 4.84
C ILE A 130 -5.50 1.19 3.92
N PHE A 131 -4.89 0.14 4.45
CA PHE A 131 -4.21 -0.89 3.69
C PHE A 131 -5.13 -2.11 3.59
N SER A 132 -5.88 -2.20 2.50
CA SER A 132 -6.75 -3.35 2.25
C SER A 132 -5.94 -4.50 1.66
N LEU A 133 -5.67 -5.53 2.47
CA LEU A 133 -4.85 -6.67 2.03
C LEU A 133 -5.44 -7.40 0.81
N PRO A 134 -6.77 -7.63 0.72
CA PRO A 134 -7.38 -8.19 -0.50
C PRO A 134 -7.13 -7.33 -1.73
N LEU A 135 -7.34 -6.02 -1.63
CA LEU A 135 -7.19 -5.08 -2.76
C LEU A 135 -5.72 -4.77 -3.08
N LEU A 136 -4.78 -5.15 -2.22
CA LEU A 136 -3.35 -5.08 -2.47
C LEU A 136 -2.77 -6.37 -3.03
N GLY A 137 -3.56 -7.45 -3.11
CA GLY A 137 -3.04 -8.78 -3.46
C GLY A 137 -2.13 -9.36 -2.37
N MET A 138 -2.23 -8.86 -1.14
CA MET A 138 -1.41 -9.23 0.01
C MET A 138 -2.19 -10.09 1.03
N ASN A 139 -3.22 -10.81 0.56
CA ASN A 139 -4.20 -11.52 1.40
C ASN A 139 -3.90 -13.02 1.54
N SER A 140 -2.68 -13.38 1.93
CA SER A 140 -2.26 -14.78 2.09
C SER A 140 -1.86 -15.09 3.54
N PRO A 141 -2.48 -16.08 4.20
CA PRO A 141 -2.13 -16.47 5.57
C PRO A 141 -0.85 -17.31 5.64
N ARG A 142 -0.21 -17.61 4.50
CA ARG A 142 1.00 -18.44 4.41
C ARG A 142 2.24 -17.65 4.00
N ASP A 143 2.09 -16.35 3.75
CA ASP A 143 3.17 -15.48 3.31
C ASP A 143 3.60 -14.55 4.44
N ALA A 144 4.52 -15.01 5.29
CA ALA A 144 5.11 -14.20 6.35
C ALA A 144 6.12 -13.16 5.82
N SER A 145 6.59 -13.31 4.58
CA SER A 145 7.59 -12.43 3.99
C SER A 145 7.01 -11.06 3.64
N THR A 146 5.75 -11.04 3.18
CA THR A 146 5.01 -9.81 2.85
C THR A 146 4.82 -8.89 4.07
N PRO A 147 4.19 -9.30 5.19
CA PRO A 147 4.03 -8.42 6.35
C PRO A 147 5.38 -8.02 6.97
N SER A 148 6.42 -8.88 6.92
CA SER A 148 7.78 -8.48 7.33
C SER A 148 8.35 -7.34 6.46
N SER A 149 8.12 -7.41 5.15
CA SER A 149 8.55 -6.39 4.19
C SER A 149 7.80 -5.07 4.39
N VAL A 150 6.51 -5.15 4.68
CA VAL A 150 5.67 -3.97 4.97
C VAL A 150 6.06 -3.33 6.29
N ARG A 151 6.30 -4.13 7.34
CA ARG A 151 6.82 -3.65 8.63
C ARG A 151 8.08 -2.81 8.42
N ARG A 152 9.06 -3.33 7.66
CA ARG A 152 10.29 -2.60 7.34
C ARG A 152 10.02 -1.25 6.69
N ALA A 153 9.12 -1.20 5.70
CA ALA A 153 8.78 0.06 5.02
C ALA A 153 8.17 1.10 5.99
N ILE A 154 7.31 0.65 6.92
CA ILE A 154 6.70 1.53 7.94
C ILE A 154 7.74 2.02 8.93
N GLU A 155 8.61 1.14 9.45
CA GLU A 155 9.67 1.52 10.40
C GLU A 155 10.64 2.54 9.79
N GLU A 156 11.08 2.33 8.54
CA GLU A 156 11.94 3.29 7.82
C GLU A 156 11.24 4.64 7.59
N TYR A 157 9.95 4.62 7.26
CA TYR A 157 9.15 5.83 7.12
C TYR A 157 9.05 6.60 8.44
N SER A 158 8.66 5.93 9.53
CA SER A 158 8.51 6.52 10.86
C SER A 158 9.82 7.13 11.36
N ALA A 159 10.95 6.46 11.12
CA ALA A 159 12.28 7.00 11.42
C ALA A 159 12.62 8.27 10.60
N SER A 160 12.14 8.37 9.35
CA SER A 160 12.35 9.55 8.49
C SER A 160 11.47 10.76 8.82
N THR A 161 10.45 10.56 9.67
CA THR A 161 9.49 11.59 10.09
C THR A 161 9.69 12.03 11.54
N GLY A 162 10.51 11.31 12.32
CA GLY A 162 10.88 11.67 13.68
C GLY A 162 12.06 12.63 13.74
N THR A 163 11.82 13.92 13.46
CA THR A 163 12.63 15.07 13.88
C THR A 163 11.72 16.24 14.19
#